data_AF-A0A853MBT0-F1
#
_entry.id   AF-A0A853MBT0-F1
#
_cell.length_a   1.000
_cell.length_b   1.000
_cell.length_c   1.000
_cell.angle_alpha   90.00
_cell.angle_beta   90.00
_cell.angle_gamma   90.00
#
_symmetry.space_group_name_H-M   'P 1'
#
loop_
_entity.id
_entity.type
_entity.pdbx_description
1 polymer ?
#
loop_
_entity_poly.entity_id
_entity_poly.type
_entity_poly.pdbx_seq_one_letter_code
_entity_poly.pdbx_strand_id
1 'polypeptide(L)'
;MTIHELFKRSMDMYGVRGKDLAVTAGVSAQHVTEFRQGRKWVSEGTLEALLRGMERLSPGSVKYFCDSLVSQKLLEVEYKKQNSTLDNNKMIFANLVKSAGADELESLSVAINKRWKELVNEQNEGDA
;
A
#
# COMPACT_ATOMS: atom_id res chain seq x y z
N MET A 1 2.98 -8.06 -7.07
CA MET A 1 4.37 -8.55 -6.93
C MET A 1 4.42 -9.37 -5.66
N THR A 2 5.19 -10.43 -5.64
CA THR A 2 5.32 -11.33 -4.49
C THR A 2 6.52 -10.94 -3.62
N ILE A 3 6.61 -11.48 -2.40
CA ILE A 3 7.69 -11.17 -1.45
C ILE A 3 9.08 -11.45 -2.06
N HIS A 4 9.24 -12.53 -2.80
CA HIS A 4 10.53 -12.86 -3.41
C HIS A 4 10.94 -11.89 -4.53
N GLU A 5 9.98 -11.36 -5.29
CA GLU A 5 10.23 -10.35 -6.32
C GLU A 5 10.64 -9.01 -5.68
N LEU A 6 9.99 -8.63 -4.59
CA LEU A 6 10.36 -7.47 -3.78
C LEU A 6 11.77 -7.59 -3.20
N PHE A 7 12.07 -8.76 -2.65
CA PHE A 7 13.39 -9.06 -2.11
C PHE A 7 14.47 -8.97 -3.19
N LYS A 8 14.23 -9.61 -4.34
CA LYS A 8 15.12 -9.53 -5.51
C LYS A 8 15.32 -8.07 -5.95
N ARG A 9 14.24 -7.29 -6.05
CA ARG A 9 14.30 -5.89 -6.46
C ARG A 9 15.13 -5.04 -5.50
N SER A 10 15.00 -5.26 -4.20
CA SER A 10 15.84 -4.57 -3.22
C SER A 10 17.32 -4.91 -3.40
N MET A 11 17.64 -6.20 -3.56
CA MET A 11 19.01 -6.62 -3.85
C MET A 11 19.57 -5.96 -5.12
N ASP A 12 18.79 -5.95 -6.21
CA ASP A 12 19.22 -5.42 -7.49
C ASP A 12 19.42 -3.89 -7.41
N MET A 13 18.54 -3.17 -6.70
CA MET A 13 18.65 -1.72 -6.50
C MET A 13 19.89 -1.31 -5.69
N TYR A 14 20.23 -2.09 -4.67
CA TYR A 14 21.35 -1.82 -3.77
C TYR A 14 22.64 -2.57 -4.17
N GLY A 15 22.65 -3.23 -5.32
CA GLY A 15 23.84 -3.93 -5.83
C GLY A 15 24.27 -5.15 -4.98
N VAL A 16 23.37 -5.71 -4.18
CA VAL A 16 23.67 -6.84 -3.29
C VAL A 16 23.76 -8.13 -4.11
N ARG A 17 24.96 -8.72 -4.17
CA ARG A 17 25.20 -9.96 -4.91
C ARG A 17 24.75 -11.17 -4.08
N GLY A 18 24.04 -12.11 -4.71
CA GLY A 18 23.51 -13.30 -4.02
C GLY A 18 24.57 -14.16 -3.33
N LYS A 19 25.79 -14.24 -3.89
CA LYS A 19 26.91 -14.96 -3.28
C LYS A 19 27.38 -14.33 -1.96
N ASP A 20 27.47 -12.99 -1.93
CA ASP A 20 27.98 -12.25 -0.77
C ASP A 20 26.91 -12.26 0.34
N LEU A 21 25.64 -12.18 -0.07
CA LEU A 21 24.50 -12.32 0.82
C LEU A 21 24.41 -13.72 1.44
N ALA A 22 24.64 -14.77 0.66
CA ALA A 22 24.63 -16.15 1.15
C ALA A 22 25.66 -16.36 2.26
N VAL A 23 26.89 -15.87 2.05
CA VAL A 23 27.96 -15.89 3.07
C VAL A 23 27.55 -15.10 4.30
N THR A 24 27.06 -13.88 4.13
CA THR A 24 26.70 -12.99 5.25
C THR A 24 25.54 -13.53 6.09
N ALA A 25 24.57 -14.18 5.44
CA ALA A 25 23.40 -14.76 6.10
C ALA A 25 23.61 -16.21 6.59
N GLY A 26 24.77 -16.82 6.32
CA GLY A 26 25.07 -18.18 6.75
C GLY A 26 24.24 -19.27 6.04
N VAL A 27 23.88 -19.05 4.77
CA VAL A 27 23.07 -19.99 3.97
C VAL A 27 23.76 -20.34 2.65
N SER A 28 23.30 -21.40 1.98
CA SER A 28 23.85 -21.75 0.67
C SER A 28 23.40 -20.76 -0.41
N ALA A 29 24.30 -20.46 -1.37
CA ALA A 29 23.99 -19.58 -2.50
C ALA A 29 22.83 -20.12 -3.37
N GLN A 30 22.68 -21.45 -3.43
CA GLN A 30 21.54 -22.07 -4.07
C GLN A 30 20.24 -21.70 -3.37
N HIS A 31 20.19 -21.72 -2.04
CA HIS A 31 18.98 -21.36 -1.29
C HIS A 31 18.54 -19.92 -1.56
N VAL A 32 19.50 -18.99 -1.62
CA VAL A 32 19.24 -17.58 -1.99
C VAL A 32 18.69 -17.50 -3.41
N THR A 33 19.24 -18.27 -4.34
CA THR A 33 18.82 -18.29 -5.74
C THR A 33 17.41 -18.84 -5.90
N GLU A 34 17.11 -19.97 -5.26
CA GLU A 34 15.78 -20.59 -5.27
C GLU A 34 14.72 -19.66 -4.69
N PHE A 35 15.04 -18.96 -3.59
CA PHE A 35 14.16 -17.95 -3.02
C PHE A 35 13.95 -16.78 -3.97
N ARG A 36 15.02 -16.15 -4.50
CA ARG A 36 14.93 -15.02 -5.44
C ARG A 36 14.10 -15.32 -6.69
N GLN A 37 14.09 -16.58 -7.12
CA GLN A 37 13.34 -17.04 -8.28
C GLN A 37 11.91 -17.51 -7.93
N GLY A 38 11.51 -17.45 -6.66
CA GLY A 38 10.20 -17.89 -6.20
C GLY A 38 9.99 -19.41 -6.26
N ARG A 39 11.06 -20.18 -6.47
CA ARG A 39 10.99 -21.65 -6.61
C ARG A 39 10.83 -22.35 -5.26
N LYS A 40 11.36 -21.76 -4.19
CA LYS A 40 11.32 -22.32 -2.85
C LYS A 40 11.17 -21.23 -1.80
N TRP A 41 10.24 -21.44 -0.87
CA TRP A 41 10.09 -20.58 0.30
C TRP A 41 11.19 -20.87 1.34
N VAL A 42 11.54 -19.86 2.14
CA VAL A 42 12.53 -19.98 3.21
C VAL A 42 11.83 -19.91 4.57
N SER A 43 12.43 -20.50 5.61
CA SER A 43 11.91 -20.33 6.97
C SER A 43 11.98 -18.87 7.41
N GLU A 44 11.18 -18.49 8.40
CA GLU A 44 11.18 -17.14 8.98
C GLU A 44 12.58 -16.70 9.44
N GLY A 45 13.27 -17.54 10.22
CA GLY A 45 14.64 -17.23 10.67
C GLY A 45 15.63 -17.10 9.51
N THR A 46 15.44 -17.84 8.41
CA THR A 46 16.25 -17.68 7.21
C THR A 46 15.96 -16.36 6.50
N LEU A 47 14.68 -15.99 6.38
CA LEU A 47 14.28 -14.70 5.79
C LEU A 47 14.85 -13.55 6.62
N GLU A 48 14.79 -13.63 7.95
CA GLU A 48 15.36 -12.62 8.83
C GLU A 48 16.89 -12.53 8.67
N ALA A 49 17.59 -13.66 8.61
CA ALA A 49 19.04 -13.69 8.38
C ALA A 49 19.42 -13.06 7.03
N LEU A 50 18.63 -13.32 5.99
CA LEU A 50 18.79 -12.71 4.67
C LEU A 50 18.56 -11.20 4.70
N LEU A 51 17.49 -10.73 5.34
CA LEU A 51 17.23 -9.29 5.46
C LEU A 51 18.33 -8.58 6.27
N ARG A 52 18.76 -9.17 7.39
CA ARG A 52 19.89 -8.64 8.19
C ARG A 52 21.19 -8.63 7.40
N GLY A 53 21.46 -9.69 6.62
CA GLY A 53 22.64 -9.76 5.76
C GLY A 53 22.62 -8.70 4.66
N MET A 54 21.45 -8.44 4.08
CA MET A 54 21.25 -7.40 3.07
C MET A 54 21.50 -6.01 3.65
N GLU A 55 20.95 -5.71 4.84
CA GLU A 55 21.17 -4.43 5.53
C GLU A 55 22.64 -4.21 5.91
N ARG A 56 23.35 -5.28 6.31
CA ARG A 56 24.78 -5.21 6.63
C ARG A 56 25.64 -4.93 5.40
N LEU A 57 25.33 -5.57 4.28
CA LEU A 57 26.07 -5.39 3.01
C LEU A 57 25.76 -4.04 2.37
N SER A 58 24.52 -3.57 2.49
CA SER A 58 24.08 -2.31 1.94
C SER A 58 22.99 -1.69 2.82
N PRO A 59 23.34 -0.75 3.72
CA PRO A 59 22.39 -0.06 4.59
C PRO A 59 21.27 0.64 3.81
N GLY A 60 20.05 0.57 4.33
CA GLY A 60 18.84 1.12 3.72
C GLY A 60 18.09 0.16 2.79
N SER A 61 18.69 -0.97 2.41
CA SER A 61 18.07 -1.99 1.56
C SER A 61 16.85 -2.66 2.20
N VAL A 62 16.86 -2.89 3.52
CA VAL A 62 15.68 -3.44 4.22
C VAL A 62 14.57 -2.41 4.29
N LYS A 63 14.90 -1.14 4.54
CA LYS A 63 13.91 -0.05 4.51
C LYS A 63 13.22 0.00 3.13
N TYR A 64 13.98 0.00 2.04
CA TYR A 64 13.42 -0.01 0.70
C TYR A 64 12.54 -1.25 0.43
N PHE A 65 12.95 -2.42 0.89
CA PHE A 65 12.14 -3.64 0.79
C PHE A 65 10.81 -3.50 1.55
N CYS A 66 10.84 -3.04 2.80
CA CYS A 66 9.65 -2.81 3.63
C CYS A 66 8.73 -1.73 3.05
N ASP A 67 9.29 -0.61 2.59
CA ASP A 67 8.53 0.46 1.93
C ASP A 67 7.85 -0.10 0.67
N SER A 68 8.54 -0.94 -0.09
CA SER A 68 7.97 -1.57 -1.29
C SER A 68 6.88 -2.60 -0.96
N LEU A 69 6.97 -3.33 0.16
CA LEU A 69 5.90 -4.19 0.68
C LEU A 69 4.65 -3.35 1.02
N VAL A 70 4.84 -2.24 1.73
CA VAL A 70 3.75 -1.34 2.13
C VAL A 70 3.13 -0.65 0.92
N SER A 71 3.93 -0.16 -0.02
CA SER A 71 3.46 0.44 -1.26
C SER A 71 2.67 -0.53 -2.13
N GLN A 72 3.01 -1.82 -2.14
CA GLN A 72 2.17 -2.82 -2.82
C GLN A 72 0.85 -3.06 -2.15
N LYS A 73 0.82 -3.06 -0.81
CA LYS A 73 -0.44 -3.07 -0.06
C LYS A 73 -1.29 -1.82 -0.40
N LEU A 74 -0.66 -0.67 -0.65
CA LEU A 74 -1.34 0.54 -1.10
C LEU A 74 -1.85 0.46 -2.55
N LEU A 75 -1.15 -0.22 -3.45
CA LEU A 75 -1.57 -0.43 -4.86
C LEU A 75 -2.71 -1.45 -5.00
N GLU A 76 -2.71 -2.54 -4.22
CA GLU A 76 -3.87 -3.45 -4.11
C GLU A 76 -5.07 -2.76 -3.44
N VAL A 77 -4.81 -1.84 -2.50
CA VAL A 77 -5.83 -0.93 -1.97
C VAL A 77 -6.27 0.09 -3.04
N GLU A 78 -5.44 0.45 -4.02
CA GLU A 78 -5.81 1.39 -5.10
C GLU A 78 -6.76 0.81 -6.15
N TYR A 79 -6.60 -0.46 -6.51
CA TYR A 79 -7.61 -1.16 -7.31
C TYR A 79 -8.95 -1.33 -6.55
N LYS A 80 -8.90 -1.46 -5.22
CA LYS A 80 -10.10 -1.31 -4.37
C LYS A 80 -10.52 0.16 -4.18
N LYS A 81 -9.65 1.15 -4.42
CA LYS A 81 -9.93 2.57 -4.16
C LYS A 81 -10.90 3.18 -5.14
N GLN A 82 -10.97 2.72 -6.39
CA GLN A 82 -12.02 3.22 -7.29
C GLN A 82 -13.43 2.94 -6.74
N ASN A 83 -13.60 1.84 -5.98
CA ASN A 83 -14.81 1.60 -5.20
C ASN A 83 -14.79 2.29 -3.82
N SER A 84 -13.61 2.55 -3.24
CA SER A 84 -13.47 3.22 -1.93
C SER A 84 -13.61 4.75 -1.94
N THR A 85 -13.43 5.46 -3.06
CA THR A 85 -13.54 6.93 -3.06
C THR A 85 -14.97 7.36 -2.71
N LEU A 86 -15.96 6.59 -3.18
CA LEU A 86 -17.36 6.74 -2.80
C LEU A 86 -17.58 6.45 -1.31
N ASP A 87 -16.96 5.38 -0.78
CA ASP A 87 -17.11 4.96 0.62
C ASP A 87 -16.34 5.82 1.62
N ASN A 88 -15.18 6.35 1.22
CA ASN A 88 -14.39 7.30 2.02
C ASN A 88 -15.10 8.63 2.12
N ASN A 89 -15.71 9.13 1.03
CA ASN A 89 -16.53 10.34 1.10
C ASN A 89 -17.73 10.13 2.02
N LYS A 90 -18.43 9.00 1.91
CA LYS A 90 -19.53 8.65 2.84
C LYS A 90 -19.07 8.59 4.29
N MET A 91 -17.91 8.02 4.57
CA MET A 91 -17.34 7.94 5.93
C MET A 91 -16.93 9.31 6.47
N ILE A 92 -16.34 10.16 5.64
CA ILE A 92 -15.97 11.54 6.00
C ILE A 92 -17.24 12.34 6.32
N PHE A 93 -18.28 12.26 5.48
CA PHE A 93 -19.57 12.90 5.76
C PHE A 93 -20.22 12.37 7.05
N ALA A 94 -20.23 11.06 7.27
CA ALA A 94 -20.80 10.46 8.48
C ALA A 94 -20.07 10.90 9.75
N ASN A 95 -18.75 11.06 9.70
CA ASN A 95 -17.96 11.54 10.83
C ASN A 95 -18.17 13.04 11.07
N LEU A 96 -18.22 13.85 10.00
CA LEU A 96 -18.49 15.29 10.08
C LEU A 96 -19.84 15.56 10.76
N VAL A 97 -20.89 14.82 10.37
CA VAL A 97 -22.23 14.93 10.96
C VAL A 97 -22.23 14.50 12.43
N LYS A 98 -21.49 13.44 12.80
CA LYS A 98 -21.41 12.98 14.19
C LYS A 98 -20.67 13.94 15.11
N SER A 99 -19.70 14.70 14.60
CA SER A 99 -18.89 15.63 15.40
C SER A 99 -19.42 17.06 15.43
N ALA A 100 -20.40 17.40 14.58
CA ALA A 100 -20.92 18.76 14.44
C ALA A 100 -21.90 19.15 15.56
N GLY A 101 -21.85 20.42 15.96
CA GLY A 101 -22.86 21.03 16.83
C GLY A 101 -24.20 21.30 16.12
N ALA A 102 -25.25 21.65 16.86
CA ALA A 102 -26.58 21.86 16.31
C ALA A 102 -26.63 22.94 15.20
N ASP A 103 -25.97 24.08 15.42
CA ASP A 103 -25.93 25.20 14.46
C ASP A 103 -25.17 24.84 13.17
N GLU A 104 -24.13 24.00 13.30
CA GLU A 104 -23.34 23.49 12.17
C GLU A 104 -24.15 22.46 11.37
N LEU A 105 -24.92 21.61 12.05
CA LEU A 105 -25.83 20.66 11.41
C LEU A 105 -26.96 21.35 10.65
N GLU A 106 -27.52 22.44 11.19
CA GLU A 106 -28.51 23.26 10.49
C GLU A 106 -27.92 23.88 9.23
N SER A 107 -26.71 24.45 9.33
CA SER A 107 -25.99 25.03 8.19
C SER A 107 -25.67 23.98 7.11
N LEU A 108 -25.24 22.77 7.52
CA LEU A 108 -25.00 21.65 6.61
C LEU A 108 -26.30 21.20 5.90
N SER A 109 -27.41 21.11 6.64
CA SER A 109 -28.72 20.74 6.09
C SER A 109 -29.18 21.72 5.02
N VAL A 110 -29.04 23.03 5.26
CA VAL A 110 -29.39 24.07 4.28
C VAL A 110 -28.53 23.96 3.02
N ALA A 111 -27.21 23.77 3.17
CA ALA A 111 -26.30 23.64 2.04
C ALA A 111 -26.59 22.40 1.19
N ILE A 112 -26.85 21.25 1.84
CA ILE A 112 -27.22 20.00 1.16
C ILE A 112 -28.54 20.17 0.40
N ASN A 113 -29.58 20.72 1.04
CA ASN A 113 -30.88 20.94 0.41
C ASN A 113 -30.81 21.90 -0.79
N LYS A 114 -29.97 22.95 -0.70
CA LYS A 114 -29.74 23.86 -1.83
C LYS A 114 -29.11 23.13 -3.00
N ARG A 115 -28.02 22.39 -2.78
CA ARG A 115 -27.32 21.66 -3.86
C ARG A 115 -28.19 20.58 -4.49
N TRP A 116 -29.01 19.90 -3.69
CA TRP A 116 -29.96 18.91 -4.19
C TRP A 116 -30.96 19.52 -5.19
N LYS A 117 -31.54 20.70 -4.86
CA LYS A 117 -32.47 21.39 -5.76
C LYS A 117 -31.82 21.81 -7.07
N GLU A 118 -30.58 22.28 -7.03
CA GLU A 118 -29.82 22.62 -8.25
C GLU A 118 -29.67 21.40 -9.16
N LEU A 119 -29.25 20.25 -8.61
CA LEU A 119 -29.07 19.01 -9.38
C LEU A 119 -30.38 18.49 -9.99
N VAL A 120 -31.48 18.59 -9.25
CA VAL A 120 -32.81 18.18 -9.75
C VAL A 120 -33.29 19.11 -10.87
N ASN A 121 -33.06 20.41 -10.75
CA ASN A 121 -33.43 21.37 -11.80
C ASN A 121 -32.55 21.22 -13.06
N GLU A 122 -31.24 20.98 -12.89
CA GLU A 122 -30.30 20.69 -13.98
C GLU A 122 -30.72 19.42 -14.76
N GLN A 123 -31.30 18.41 -14.09
CA GLN A 123 -31.85 17.22 -14.75
C GLN A 123 -33.16 17.51 -15.51
N ASN A 124 -34.02 18.39 -14.99
CA ASN A 124 -35.30 18.71 -15.64
C ASN A 124 -35.16 19.64 -16.86
N GLU A 125 -34.08 20.42 -16.97
CA GLU A 125 -33.80 21.27 -18.14
C GLU A 125 -33.13 20.50 -19.30
N GLY A 126 -32.66 19.28 -19.07
CA GLY A 126 -32.06 18.42 -20.10
C GLY A 126 -33.05 17.51 -20.85
N ASP A 127 -34.27 17.37 -20.33
CA ASP A 127 -35.35 16.50 -20.87
C ASP A 127 -36.50 17.29 -21.53
N ALA A 128 -36.38 18.61 -21.68
CA ALA A 128 -37.35 19.51 -22.33
C ALA A 128 -36.80 20.06 -23.66
#